data_AF-A0A7H8W3S5-F1
#
_entry.id   AF-A0A7H8W3S5-F1
#
_cell.length_a   1.000
_cell.length_b   1.000
_cell.length_c   1.000
_cell.angle_alpha   90.00
_cell.angle_beta   90.00
_cell.angle_gamma   90.00
#
_symmetry.space_group_name_H-M   'P 1'
#
loop_
_entity.id
_entity.type
_entity.pdbx_description
1 polymer ?
#
loop_
_entity_poly.entity_id
_entity_poly.type
_entity_poly.pdbx_seq_one_letter_code
_entity_poly.pdbx_strand_id
1 'polypeptide(L)'
;MKKVFSITMTILFLLVSFQQALIIVHFKLNQNAIEKEFCVNKAKPELQCHGKCHLKKELQETEKNTDLELRSISKKIDIALISNIEFAVSVPKVIHSKKVTLYKETDQTEPCLEIFVPPPIL
;
A
#
# COMPACT_ATOMS: atom_id res chain seq x y z
N MET A 1 -34.63 13.29 -13.59
CA MET A 1 -34.50 11.85 -13.22
C MET A 1 -33.13 11.26 -13.56
N LYS A 2 -32.61 11.39 -14.78
CA LYS A 2 -31.28 10.84 -15.17
C LYS A 2 -30.11 11.31 -14.28
N LYS A 3 -30.09 12.58 -13.88
CA LYS A 3 -29.04 13.14 -13.00
C LYS A 3 -29.07 12.57 -11.58
N VAL A 4 -30.27 12.39 -11.02
CA VAL A 4 -30.44 11.79 -9.69
C VAL A 4 -29.96 10.34 -9.71
N PHE A 5 -30.37 9.58 -10.73
CA PHE A 5 -29.92 8.20 -10.92
C PHE A 5 -28.39 8.08 -11.05
N SER A 6 -27.78 9.00 -11.82
CA SER A 6 -26.33 9.06 -11.95
C SER A 6 -25.64 9.35 -10.62
N ILE A 7 -26.12 10.34 -9.87
CA ILE A 7 -25.55 10.72 -8.57
C ILE A 7 -25.69 9.56 -7.57
N THR A 8 -26.85 8.89 -7.53
CA THR A 8 -27.08 7.76 -6.62
C THR A 8 -26.15 6.60 -6.92
N MET A 9 -25.89 6.30 -8.20
CA MET A 9 -24.94 5.24 -8.59
C MET A 9 -23.51 5.58 -8.21
N THR A 10 -23.08 6.83 -8.43
CA THR A 10 -21.75 7.28 -8.03
C THR A 10 -21.56 7.19 -6.51
N ILE A 11 -22.55 7.61 -5.72
CA ILE A 11 -22.51 7.53 -4.26
C ILE A 11 -22.42 6.08 -3.79
N LEU A 12 -23.22 5.18 -4.37
CA LEU A 12 -23.19 3.76 -4.03
C LEU A 12 -21.82 3.14 -4.30
N PHE A 13 -21.22 3.46 -5.46
CA PHE A 13 -19.88 2.97 -5.80
C PHE A 13 -18.81 3.48 -4.83
N LEU A 14 -18.89 4.75 -4.42
CA LEU A 14 -17.97 5.31 -3.42
C LEU A 14 -18.13 4.60 -2.07
N LEU A 15 -19.38 4.37 -1.62
CA LEU A 15 -19.63 3.67 -0.35
C LEU A 15 -19.00 2.28 -0.31
N VAL A 16 -19.12 1.51 -1.40
CA VAL A 16 -18.48 0.20 -1.52
C VAL A 16 -16.95 0.31 -1.51
N SER A 17 -16.40 1.31 -2.21
CA SER A 17 -14.95 1.55 -2.27
C SER A 17 -14.35 1.94 -0.92
N PHE A 18 -15.11 2.63 -0.07
CA PHE A 18 -14.66 3.10 1.25
C PHE A 18 -15.01 2.16 2.41
N GLN A 19 -15.51 0.93 2.15
CA GLN A 19 -15.92 0.01 3.22
C GLN A 19 -14.83 -0.23 4.29
N GLN A 20 -13.57 -0.42 3.87
CA GLN A 20 -12.46 -0.66 4.79
C GLN A 20 -12.11 0.59 5.60
N ALA A 21 -12.19 1.77 4.99
CA ALA A 21 -11.99 3.03 5.69
C ALA A 21 -13.06 3.26 6.76
N LEU A 22 -14.32 2.91 6.49
CA LEU A 22 -15.40 3.00 7.48
C LEU A 22 -15.14 2.10 8.70
N ILE A 23 -14.64 0.88 8.50
CA ILE A 23 -14.25 -0.03 9.60
C ILE A 23 -13.17 0.61 10.47
N ILE A 24 -12.13 1.20 9.86
CA ILE A 24 -11.04 1.86 10.59
C ILE A 24 -11.55 3.07 11.37
N VAL A 25 -12.41 3.89 10.77
CA VAL A 25 -13.01 5.07 11.43
C VAL A 25 -13.87 4.63 12.61
N HIS A 26 -14.72 3.62 12.44
CA HIS A 26 -15.54 3.07 13.52
C HIS A 26 -14.68 2.53 14.67
N PHE A 27 -13.60 1.80 14.35
CA PHE A 27 -12.63 1.32 15.33
C PHE A 27 -12.01 2.47 16.12
N LYS A 28 -11.62 3.57 15.45
CA LYS A 28 -11.01 4.73 16.10
C LYS A 28 -11.97 5.47 17.03
N LEU A 29 -13.22 5.65 16.62
CA LEU A 29 -14.24 6.28 17.46
C LEU A 29 -14.54 5.46 18.72
N ASN A 30 -14.55 4.13 18.59
CA ASN A 30 -14.93 3.22 19.67
C ASN A 30 -13.73 2.49 20.32
N GLN A 31 -12.51 2.97 20.10
CA GLN A 31 -11.28 2.26 20.47
C GLN A 31 -11.24 1.90 21.96
N ASN A 32 -11.70 2.80 22.83
CA ASN A 32 -11.74 2.58 24.27
C ASN A 32 -12.68 1.44 24.70
N ALA A 33 -13.84 1.31 24.06
CA ALA A 33 -14.76 0.20 24.30
C ALA A 33 -14.15 -1.11 23.79
N ILE A 34 -13.53 -1.06 22.61
CA ILE A 34 -12.92 -2.23 21.98
C ILE A 34 -11.76 -2.77 22.83
N GLU A 35 -10.94 -1.89 23.40
CA GLU A 35 -9.86 -2.28 24.32
C GLU A 35 -10.37 -2.91 25.61
N LYS A 36 -11.53 -2.46 26.12
CA LYS A 36 -12.15 -2.99 27.34
C LYS A 36 -12.78 -4.36 27.13
N GLU A 37 -13.39 -4.61 25.98
CA GLU A 37 -14.14 -5.85 25.76
C GLU A 37 -13.36 -6.91 24.97
N PHE A 38 -12.62 -6.50 23.92
CA PHE A 38 -12.04 -7.43 22.94
C PHE A 38 -10.51 -7.57 23.01
N CYS A 39 -9.83 -6.82 23.87
CA CYS A 39 -8.37 -6.95 24.01
C CYS A 39 -8.00 -8.26 24.71
N VAL A 40 -7.27 -9.13 23.99
CA VAL A 40 -6.77 -10.42 24.52
C VAL A 40 -5.49 -10.28 25.35
N ASN A 41 -4.69 -9.22 25.11
CA ASN A 41 -3.37 -9.03 25.72
C ASN A 41 -3.40 -8.02 26.88
N LYS A 42 -4.47 -8.01 27.68
CA LYS A 42 -4.60 -7.09 28.83
C LYS A 42 -3.49 -7.27 29.88
N ALA A 43 -2.98 -8.49 30.03
CA ALA A 43 -1.93 -8.85 30.97
C ALA A 43 -0.51 -8.49 30.49
N LYS A 44 -0.35 -8.04 29.23
CA LYS A 44 0.95 -7.75 28.60
C LYS A 44 0.95 -6.37 27.95
N PRO A 45 1.02 -5.28 28.75
CA PRO A 45 0.98 -3.92 28.25
C PRO A 45 2.14 -3.58 27.30
N GLU A 46 3.27 -4.29 27.40
CA GLU A 46 4.44 -4.15 26.52
C GLU A 46 4.13 -4.42 25.04
N LEU A 47 3.07 -5.19 24.75
CA LEU A 47 2.68 -5.55 23.38
C LEU A 47 1.87 -4.45 22.67
N GLN A 48 1.49 -3.37 23.36
CA GLN A 48 0.78 -2.21 22.79
C GLN A 48 -0.39 -2.58 21.85
N CYS A 49 -1.18 -3.58 22.25
CA CYS A 49 -2.26 -4.14 21.45
C CYS A 49 -3.33 -3.08 21.12
N HIS A 50 -3.87 -2.40 22.13
CA HIS A 50 -4.84 -1.31 21.94
C HIS A 50 -6.00 -1.66 20.98
N GLY A 51 -6.51 -2.89 21.04
CA GLY A 51 -7.58 -3.36 20.16
C GLY A 51 -7.15 -3.67 18.71
N LYS A 52 -5.88 -3.47 18.33
CA LYS A 52 -5.36 -3.72 16.96
C LYS A 52 -5.52 -5.19 16.53
N CYS A 53 -5.45 -6.13 17.47
CA CYS A 53 -5.69 -7.55 17.16
C CYS A 53 -7.13 -7.82 16.73
N HIS A 54 -8.10 -7.08 17.27
CA HIS A 54 -9.51 -7.16 16.83
C HIS A 54 -9.67 -6.55 15.44
N LEU A 55 -9.16 -5.33 15.24
CA LEU A 55 -9.20 -4.65 13.94
C LEU A 55 -8.59 -5.50 12.83
N LYS A 56 -7.45 -6.16 13.11
CA LYS A 56 -6.81 -7.07 12.15
C LYS A 56 -7.72 -8.23 11.73
N LYS A 57 -8.49 -8.80 12.67
CA LYS A 57 -9.42 -9.90 12.38
C LYS A 57 -10.58 -9.42 11.51
N GLU A 58 -11.20 -8.28 11.85
CA GLU A 58 -12.31 -7.70 11.07
C GLU A 58 -11.90 -7.37 9.63
N LEU A 59 -10.71 -6.80 9.43
CA LEU A 59 -10.19 -6.50 8.10
C LEU A 59 -9.94 -7.77 7.28
N GLN A 60 -9.33 -8.80 7.90
CA GLN A 60 -9.09 -10.08 7.23
C GLN A 60 -10.38 -10.82 6.86
N GLU A 61 -11.42 -10.73 7.70
CA GLU A 61 -12.71 -11.32 7.40
C GLU A 61 -13.40 -10.61 6.23
N THR A 62 -13.34 -9.27 6.20
CA THR A 62 -13.86 -8.46 5.09
C THR A 62 -13.16 -8.78 3.77
N GLU A 63 -11.84 -8.94 3.79
CA GLU A 63 -11.06 -9.34 2.61
C GLU A 63 -11.45 -10.74 2.11
N LYS A 64 -11.53 -11.74 3.01
CA LYS A 64 -11.92 -13.11 2.64
C LYS A 64 -13.31 -13.18 2.01
N ASN A 65 -14.27 -12.44 2.55
CA ASN A 65 -15.62 -12.39 2.00
C ASN A 65 -15.64 -11.71 0.61
N THR A 66 -14.84 -10.66 0.43
CA THR A 66 -14.70 -9.97 -0.87
C THR A 66 -14.05 -10.89 -1.92
N ASP A 67 -13.00 -11.63 -1.55
CA ASP A 67 -12.33 -12.59 -2.44
C ASP A 67 -13.25 -13.74 -2.86
N LEU A 68 -14.06 -14.28 -1.95
CA LEU A 68 -14.99 -15.36 -2.26
C LEU A 68 -16.09 -14.90 -3.23
N GLU A 69 -16.65 -13.72 -3.00
CA GLU A 69 -17.65 -13.10 -3.89
C GLU A 69 -17.04 -12.80 -5.27
N LEU A 70 -15.87 -12.17 -5.32
CA LEU A 70 -15.20 -11.83 -6.58
C LEU A 70 -14.81 -13.08 -7.37
N ARG A 71 -14.32 -14.12 -6.71
CA ARG A 71 -13.97 -15.40 -7.33
C ARG A 71 -15.20 -16.16 -7.83
N SER A 72 -16.35 -16.01 -7.17
CA SER A 72 -17.64 -16.56 -7.64
C SER A 72 -18.15 -15.84 -8.89
N ILE A 73 -17.96 -14.51 -8.96
CA ILE A 73 -18.30 -13.67 -10.11
C ILE A 73 -17.35 -13.96 -11.27
N SER A 74 -16.03 -14.01 -11.03
CA SER A 74 -15.02 -14.34 -12.05
C SER A 74 -15.14 -15.78 -12.57
N LYS A 75 -15.64 -16.75 -11.78
CA LYS A 75 -15.97 -18.08 -12.30
C LYS A 75 -17.17 -18.09 -13.25
N LYS A 76 -18.06 -17.09 -13.15
CA LYS A 76 -19.23 -16.93 -14.04
C LYS A 76 -18.93 -16.05 -15.26
N ILE A 77 -17.84 -15.29 -15.24
CA ILE A 77 -17.45 -14.39 -16.31
C ILE A 77 -16.10 -14.89 -16.83
N ASP A 78 -16.08 -15.57 -17.97
CA ASP A 78 -14.84 -15.89 -18.69
C ASP A 78 -14.22 -14.58 -19.19
N ILE A 79 -13.43 -13.94 -18.35
CA ILE A 79 -12.66 -12.74 -18.71
C ILE A 79 -11.45 -13.22 -19.51
N ALA A 80 -11.60 -13.28 -20.84
CA ALA A 80 -10.46 -13.42 -21.74
C ALA A 80 -9.58 -12.17 -21.61
N LEU A 81 -8.40 -12.32 -21.01
CA LEU A 81 -7.40 -11.26 -20.92
C LEU A 81 -6.80 -11.04 -22.32
N ILE A 82 -7.39 -10.13 -23.10
CA ILE A 82 -6.85 -9.71 -24.39
C ILE A 82 -5.80 -8.62 -24.12
N SER A 83 -4.56 -9.03 -23.87
CA SER A 83 -3.41 -8.13 -23.82
C SER A 83 -2.84 -7.93 -25.22
N ASN A 84 -3.42 -7.00 -25.98
CA ASN A 84 -2.76 -6.41 -27.15
C ASN A 84 -2.83 -4.89 -27.04
N ILE A 85 -1.96 -4.31 -26.20
CA ILE A 85 -1.74 -2.86 -26.18
C ILE A 85 -0.42 -2.63 -26.93
N GLU A 86 -0.52 -2.34 -28.21
CA GLU A 86 0.63 -1.92 -29.02
C GLU A 86 0.81 -0.41 -28.85
N PHE A 87 1.69 -0.02 -27.94
CA PHE A 87 1.94 1.38 -27.63
C PHE A 87 3.00 1.94 -28.61
N ALA A 88 2.54 2.62 -29.66
CA ALA A 88 3.43 3.35 -30.55
C ALA A 88 3.90 4.65 -29.86
N VAL A 89 5.12 4.64 -29.31
CA VAL A 89 5.77 5.85 -28.79
C VAL A 89 6.36 6.63 -29.96
N SER A 90 5.71 7.73 -30.36
CA SER A 90 6.35 8.73 -31.23
C SER A 90 7.34 9.55 -30.39
N VAL A 91 8.62 9.19 -30.45
CA VAL A 91 9.69 9.95 -29.79
C VAL A 91 9.77 11.34 -30.44
N PRO A 92 9.53 12.45 -29.71
CA PRO A 92 9.72 13.78 -30.26
C PRO A 92 11.22 14.00 -30.54
N LYS A 93 11.51 14.66 -31.67
CA LYS A 93 12.88 15.01 -32.10
C LYS A 93 13.64 15.64 -30.93
N VAL A 94 14.74 15.00 -30.56
CA VAL A 94 15.68 15.42 -29.52
C VAL A 94 15.99 16.91 -29.67
N ILE A 95 15.55 17.73 -28.71
CA ILE A 95 15.99 19.13 -28.61
C ILE A 95 17.44 19.07 -28.15
N HIS A 96 18.36 19.36 -29.06
CA HIS A 96 19.79 19.41 -28.79
C HIS A 96 20.12 20.61 -27.90
N SER A 97 20.05 20.42 -26.59
CA SER A 97 20.56 21.41 -25.63
C SER A 97 22.01 21.06 -25.28
N LYS A 98 22.96 21.79 -25.86
CA LYS A 98 24.36 21.83 -25.38
C LYS A 98 24.38 22.46 -23.97
N LYS A 99 24.19 21.63 -22.95
CA LYS A 99 24.75 21.90 -21.62
C LYS A 99 25.50 20.65 -21.18
N VAL A 100 26.78 20.62 -21.55
CA VAL A 100 27.74 19.72 -20.94
C VAL A 100 27.85 20.14 -19.47
N THR A 101 27.31 19.35 -18.56
CA THR A 101 27.64 19.44 -17.14
C THR A 101 29.08 18.96 -16.96
N LEU A 102 30.02 19.91 -16.94
CA LEU A 102 31.39 19.67 -16.49
C LEU A 102 31.35 19.47 -14.97
N TYR A 103 31.39 18.20 -14.55
CA TYR A 103 31.70 17.86 -13.16
C TYR A 103 33.13 18.30 -12.89
N LYS A 104 33.30 19.29 -12.00
CA LYS A 104 34.62 19.69 -11.51
C LYS A 104 34.88 18.90 -10.24
N GLU A 105 35.55 17.78 -10.39
CA GLU A 105 36.12 17.02 -9.28
C GLU A 105 37.08 17.96 -8.55
N THR A 106 36.77 18.27 -7.29
CA THR A 106 37.71 18.99 -6.43
C THR A 106 38.59 17.89 -5.85
N ASP A 107 39.90 17.93 -6.11
CA ASP A 107 40.87 16.96 -5.61
C ASP A 107 40.75 16.82 -4.09
N GLN A 108 39.94 15.85 -3.65
CA GLN A 108 39.94 15.37 -2.29
C GLN A 108 40.79 14.12 -2.32
N THR A 109 42.04 14.26 -1.91
CA THR A 109 42.93 13.12 -1.67
C THR A 109 42.22 12.14 -0.77
N GLU A 110 41.99 10.93 -1.27
CA GLU A 110 41.43 9.83 -0.49
C GLU A 110 42.35 9.61 0.73
N PRO A 111 41.83 9.60 1.97
CA PRO A 111 42.63 9.15 3.10
C PRO A 111 42.93 7.67 2.88
N CYS A 112 44.22 7.32 2.87
CA CYS A 112 44.66 5.93 2.77
C CYS A 112 43.91 5.06 3.78
N LEU A 113 43.14 4.09 3.29
CA LEU A 113 42.61 3.01 4.11
C LEU A 113 43.79 2.11 4.49
N GLU A 114 44.44 2.37 5.63
CA GLU A 114 45.31 1.38 6.25
C GLU A 114 44.45 0.18 6.65
N ILE A 115 44.59 -0.91 5.89
CA ILE A 115 44.03 -2.21 6.26
C ILE A 115 44.71 -2.62 7.56
N PHE A 116 43.97 -2.56 8.66
CA PHE A 116 44.46 -2.97 9.96
C PHE A 116 44.70 -4.50 9.93
N VAL A 117 45.94 -4.91 9.73
CA VAL A 117 46.33 -6.31 9.78
C VAL A 117 46.55 -6.70 11.24
N PRO A 118 45.70 -7.55 11.85
CA PRO A 118 45.95 -8.01 13.21
C PRO A 118 47.23 -8.85 13.25
N PRO A 119 48.01 -8.76 14.34
CA PRO A 119 49.26 -9.51 14.47
C PRO A 119 49.00 -11.03 14.42
N PRO A 120 49.94 -11.81 13.85
CA PRO A 120 49.82 -13.26 13.78
C PRO A 120 49.75 -13.85 15.19
N ILE A 121 48.78 -14.74 15.37
CA ILE A 121 48.55 -15.46 16.62
C ILE A 121 49.67 -16.50 16.75
N LEU A 122 50.48 -16.40 17.81
CA LEU A 122 51.39 -17.46 18.25
C LEU A 122 50.61 -18.55 18.98
#